data_AF-A0A091HYX4-F1
#
_entry.id   AF-A0A091HYX4-F1
#
_cell.length_a   1.000
_cell.length_b   1.000
_cell.length_c   1.000
_cell.angle_alpha   90.00
_cell.angle_beta   90.00
_cell.angle_gamma   90.00
#
_symmetry.space_group_name_H-M   'P 1'
#
loop_
_entity.id
_entity.type
_entity.pdbx_description
1 polymer ?
#
loop_
_entity_poly.entity_id
_entity_poly.type
_entity_poly.pdbx_seq_one_letter_code
_entity_poly.pdbx_strand_id
1 'polypeptide(L)'
;TDFCGPPKPVPHASLSLNKQYYVGQVLHFKCQKGYDKQPPTSGTRTCKKVNGKIIWTSFDMRCTNDSSHRVHQLPSLLPFVAASPNL
;
A
#
# COMPACT_ATOMS: atom_id res chain seq x y z
N THR A 1 -10.38 15.55 23.05
CA THR A 1 -9.90 15.39 21.65
C THR A 1 -9.73 13.92 21.38
N ASP A 2 -10.26 13.44 20.25
CA ASP A 2 -10.16 12.03 19.85
C ASP A 2 -8.84 11.81 19.09
N PHE A 3 -8.07 10.78 19.46
CA PHE A 3 -6.76 10.46 18.87
C PHE A 3 -6.75 9.07 18.26
N CYS A 4 -6.16 8.93 17.06
CA CYS A 4 -5.71 7.62 16.61
C CYS A 4 -4.38 7.33 17.29
N GLY A 5 -4.26 6.20 17.98
CA GLY A 5 -2.94 5.73 18.42
C GLY A 5 -1.94 5.66 17.25
N PRO A 6 -0.65 5.40 17.53
CA PRO A 6 0.37 5.29 16.50
C PRO A 6 -0.07 4.32 15.37
N PRO A 7 0.07 4.71 14.10
CA PRO A 7 -0.32 3.88 12.97
C PRO A 7 0.53 2.61 12.91
N LYS A 8 -0.03 1.54 12.34
CA LYS A 8 0.77 0.34 12.06
C LYS A 8 1.94 0.72 11.13
N PRO A 9 3.19 0.42 11.51
CA PRO A 9 4.35 0.72 10.67
C PRO A 9 4.25 -0.05 9.36
N VAL A 10 4.70 0.58 8.27
CA VAL A 10 4.84 -0.07 6.96
C VAL A 10 6.33 -0.29 6.72
N PRO A 11 6.79 -1.55 6.56
CA PRO A 11 8.19 -1.84 6.27
C PRO A 11 8.65 -1.11 5.02
N HIS A 12 9.88 -0.58 5.06
CA HIS A 12 10.49 0.14 3.94
C HIS A 12 9.67 1.33 3.42
N ALA A 13 8.86 1.96 4.28
CA ALA A 13 8.13 3.18 3.96
C ALA A 13 8.51 4.32 4.90
N SER A 14 8.53 5.51 4.34
CA SER A 14 8.71 6.77 5.05
C SER A 14 7.35 7.38 5.37
N LEU A 15 7.17 7.83 6.60
CA LEU A 15 6.00 8.59 7.05
C LEU A 15 6.42 10.04 7.34
N SER A 16 5.73 11.01 6.74
CA SER A 16 6.10 12.43 6.83
C SER A 16 5.55 13.20 8.04
N LEU A 17 5.01 12.52 9.07
CA LEU A 17 4.31 13.16 10.19
C LEU A 17 4.93 12.83 11.54
N ASN A 18 5.14 13.87 12.35
CA ASN A 18 6.18 13.79 13.36
C ASN A 18 5.73 13.41 14.77
N LYS A 19 4.55 13.78 15.30
CA LYS A 19 4.30 13.56 16.76
C LYS A 19 2.85 13.38 17.22
N GLN A 20 1.84 13.81 16.47
CA GLN A 20 0.44 13.79 16.96
C GLN A 20 -0.48 13.21 15.88
N TYR A 21 -1.46 12.41 16.31
CA TYR A 21 -2.32 11.61 15.45
C TYR A 21 -3.80 11.88 15.79
N TYR A 22 -4.35 12.95 15.21
CA TYR A 22 -5.72 13.36 15.46
C TYR A 22 -6.72 12.64 14.56
N VAL A 23 -7.97 12.50 15.02
CA VAL A 23 -9.08 12.11 14.13
C VAL A 23 -9.24 13.13 13.00
N GLY A 24 -9.40 12.63 11.76
CA GLY A 24 -9.41 13.42 10.54
C GLY A 24 -8.04 13.59 9.89
N GLN A 25 -6.95 13.27 10.58
CA GLN A 25 -5.60 13.43 10.03
C GLN A 25 -5.32 12.42 8.90
N VAL A 26 -4.66 12.90 7.85
CA VAL A 26 -4.20 12.10 6.71
C VAL A 26 -2.69 11.90 6.80
N LEU A 27 -2.29 10.64 6.92
CA LEU A 27 -0.90 10.21 6.87
C LEU A 27 -0.52 9.85 5.45
N HIS A 28 0.56 10.43 4.96
CA HIS A 28 1.14 10.10 3.67
C HIS A 28 2.32 9.16 3.86
N PHE A 29 2.24 7.99 3.26
CA PHE A 29 3.30 7.00 3.23
C PHE A 29 3.92 6.96 1.84
N LYS A 30 5.24 6.88 1.78
CA LYS A 30 5.99 6.72 0.54
C LYS A 30 7.02 5.63 0.70
N CYS A 31 7.10 4.70 -0.23
CA CYS A 31 8.14 3.67 -0.20
C CYS A 31 9.53 4.29 -0.30
N GLN A 32 10.47 3.69 0.42
CA GLN A 32 11.89 4.01 0.32
C GLN A 32 12.41 3.61 -1.06
N LYS A 33 13.42 4.35 -1.53
CA LYS A 33 14.09 4.06 -2.80
C LYS A 33 14.67 2.65 -2.77
N GLY A 34 14.35 1.84 -3.76
CA GLY A 34 14.76 0.43 -3.86
C GLY A 34 13.66 -0.56 -3.46
N TYR A 35 12.62 -0.11 -2.75
CA TYR A 35 11.43 -0.89 -2.39
C TYR A 35 10.15 -0.38 -3.06
N ASP A 36 10.32 0.46 -4.08
CA ASP A 36 9.30 1.06 -4.92
C ASP A 36 9.18 0.32 -6.26
N LYS A 37 9.57 -0.97 -6.31
CA LYS A 37 9.57 -1.77 -7.54
C LYS A 37 8.16 -2.14 -8.03
N GLN A 38 7.16 -2.10 -7.15
CA GLN A 38 5.77 -2.39 -7.49
C GLN A 38 4.85 -1.24 -7.06
N PRO A 39 3.93 -0.80 -7.92
CA PRO A 39 2.85 0.09 -7.52
C PRO A 39 1.80 -0.67 -6.67
N PRO A 40 1.15 -0.01 -5.71
CA PRO A 40 1.29 1.42 -5.36
C PRO A 40 2.53 1.67 -4.48
N THR A 41 3.38 2.61 -4.90
CA THR A 41 4.61 3.02 -4.20
C THR A 41 4.37 4.12 -3.16
N SER A 42 3.15 4.65 -3.11
CA SER A 42 2.68 5.63 -2.16
C SER A 42 1.24 5.34 -1.78
N GLY A 43 0.83 5.82 -0.61
CA GLY A 43 -0.51 5.61 -0.14
C GLY A 43 -0.83 6.49 1.05
N THR A 44 -2.12 6.57 1.38
CA THR A 44 -2.60 7.42 2.47
C THR A 44 -3.43 6.61 3.46
N ARG A 45 -3.27 6.93 4.75
CA ARG A 45 -4.17 6.47 5.80
C ARG A 45 -4.84 7.65 6.46
N THR A 46 -6.14 7.58 6.63
CA THR A 46 -6.90 8.58 7.36
C THR A 46 -7.30 8.01 8.71
N CYS A 47 -7.18 8.82 9.76
CA CYS A 47 -7.74 8.48 11.05
C CYS A 47 -9.25 8.79 11.01
N LYS A 48 -10.11 7.78 11.18
CA LYS A 48 -11.56 7.95 11.17
C LYS A 48 -12.20 7.30 12.40
N LYS A 49 -13.31 7.88 12.84
CA LYS A 49 -14.20 7.28 13.85
C LYS A 49 -15.30 6.53 13.12
N VAL A 50 -15.31 5.21 13.23
CA VAL A 50 -16.28 4.31 12.58
C VAL A 50 -17.00 3.54 13.68
N ASN A 51 -18.33 3.65 13.76
CA ASN A 51 -19.15 3.00 14.80
C ASN A 51 -18.63 3.25 16.23
N GLY A 52 -18.24 4.50 16.53
CA GLY A 52 -17.70 4.87 17.85
C GLY A 52 -16.24 4.48 18.10
N LYS A 53 -15.61 3.69 17.22
CA LYS A 53 -14.22 3.25 17.33
C LYS A 53 -13.30 4.10 16.45
N ILE A 54 -12.21 4.58 17.02
CA ILE A 54 -11.19 5.33 16.28
C ILE A 54 -10.22 4.33 15.64
N ILE A 55 -10.15 4.33 14.31
CA ILE A 55 -9.32 3.42 13.53
C ILE A 55 -8.60 4.14 12.38
N TRP A 56 -7.42 3.64 12.03
CA TRP A 56 -6.78 3.98 10.78
C TRP A 56 -7.46 3.25 9.62
N THR A 57 -7.70 3.94 8.51
CA THR A 57 -8.19 3.28 7.29
C THR A 57 -7.19 2.25 6.78
N SER A 58 -7.71 1.17 6.20
CA SER A 58 -6.87 0.23 5.45
C SER A 58 -6.40 0.87 4.15
N PHE A 59 -5.25 0.44 3.67
CA PHE A 59 -4.71 0.79 2.37
C PHE A 59 -3.77 -0.31 1.91
N ASP A 60 -3.84 -0.65 0.63
CA ASP A 60 -3.14 -1.80 0.06
C ASP A 60 -1.83 -1.37 -0.59
N MET A 61 -0.91 -0.85 0.23
CA MET A 61 0.45 -0.57 -0.21
C MET A 61 1.45 -1.52 0.43
N ARG A 62 2.38 -2.03 -0.38
CA ARG A 62 3.46 -2.91 0.05
C ARG A 62 4.74 -2.45 -0.62
N CYS A 63 5.69 -2.00 0.17
CA CYS A 63 7.01 -1.64 -0.34
C CYS A 63 7.84 -2.92 -0.48
N THR A 64 8.19 -3.26 -1.70
CA THR A 64 8.93 -4.46 -2.06
C THR A 64 10.02 -4.10 -3.06
N ASN A 65 11.21 -4.66 -2.84
CA ASN A 65 12.33 -4.59 -3.77
C ASN A 65 12.28 -5.72 -4.81
N ASP A 66 11.36 -6.67 -4.64
CA ASP A 66 11.12 -7.74 -5.58
C ASP A 66 10.33 -7.17 -6.76
N SER A 67 10.98 -7.15 -7.92
CA SER A 67 10.36 -6.79 -9.18
C SER A 67 9.54 -7.95 -9.76
N SER A 68 9.35 -9.06 -9.04
CA SER A 68 8.40 -10.07 -9.46
C SER A 68 7.03 -9.42 -9.57
N HIS A 69 6.65 -9.11 -10.80
CA HIS A 69 5.29 -8.78 -11.11
C HIS A 69 4.46 -9.86 -10.46
N ARG A 70 3.55 -9.51 -9.56
CA ARG A 70 2.49 -10.42 -9.14
C ARG A 70 1.57 -10.62 -10.35
N VAL A 71 2.05 -11.36 -11.35
CA VAL A 71 1.28 -11.97 -12.45
C VAL A 71 0.42 -13.13 -11.89
N HIS A 72 0.03 -13.06 -10.62
CA HIS A 72 -0.76 -14.07 -9.93
C HIS A 72 -2.02 -13.50 -9.30
N GLN A 73 -2.47 -12.31 -9.71
CA GLN A 73 -3.85 -11.88 -9.52
C GLN A 73 -4.42 -11.26 -10.78
N LEU A 74 -4.49 -12.05 -11.84
CA LEU A 74 -5.64 -11.98 -12.74
C LEU A 74 -6.22 -13.40 -12.82
N PRO A 75 -7.47 -13.65 -12.37
CA PRO A 75 -8.10 -14.93 -12.65
C PRO A 75 -8.22 -15.06 -14.16
N SER A 76 -7.54 -16.08 -14.70
CA SER A 76 -7.70 -16.68 -16.02
C SER A 76 -8.97 -16.25 -16.79
N LEU A 77 -8.84 -15.29 -17.71
CA LEU A 77 -9.77 -15.12 -18.83
C LEU A 77 -8.96 -14.78 -20.10
N LEU A 78 -8.27 -15.80 -20.63
CA LEU A 78 -8.47 -16.38 -21.98
C LEU A 78 -7.35 -15.99 -22.97
N PRO A 79 -7.08 -16.82 -24.02
CA PRO A 79 -5.74 -17.23 -24.47
C PRO A 79 -5.22 -16.33 -25.61
N PHE A 80 -4.51 -16.88 -26.62
CA PHE A 80 -4.03 -16.24 -27.88
C PHE A 80 -2.58 -15.71 -27.81
N VAL A 81 -1.56 -16.16 -28.58
CA VAL A 81 -1.46 -17.10 -29.71
C VAL A 81 -0.02 -17.64 -29.83
N ALA A 82 0.06 -18.94 -30.16
CA ALA A 82 1.10 -19.74 -30.85
C ALA A 82 2.59 -19.38 -30.75
N ALA A 83 3.35 -20.25 -30.08
CA ALA A 83 4.69 -20.61 -30.56
C ALA A 83 4.52 -21.62 -31.70
N SER A 84 4.87 -21.22 -32.93
CA SER A 84 5.15 -22.19 -34.00
C SER A 84 6.66 -22.51 -33.98
N PRO A 85 7.06 -23.79 -34.06
CA PRO A 85 8.47 -24.17 -34.09
C PRO A 85 9.04 -24.07 -35.50
N ASN A 86 10.28 -23.57 -35.57
CA ASN A 86 11.36 -23.79 -36.54
C ASN A 86 11.02 -24.13 -38.01
N LEU A 87 11.59 -23.34 -38.93
CA LEU A 87 11.95 -23.79 -40.28
C LEU A 87 13.33 -24.47 -40.25
#